data_AF-A0A932PTJ9-F1
#
_entry.id   AF-A0A932PTJ9-F1
#
_cell.length_a   1.000
_cell.length_b   1.000
_cell.length_c   1.000
_cell.angle_alpha   90.00
_cell.angle_beta   90.00
_cell.angle_gamma   90.00
#
_symmetry.space_group_name_H-M   'P 1'
#
loop_
_entity.id
_entity.type
_entity.pdbx_description
1 polymer ?
#
loop_
_entity_poly.entity_id
_entity_poly.type
_entity_poly.pdbx_seq_one_letter_code
_entity_poly.pdbx_strand_id
1 'polypeptide(L)'
;MSARTKMPPTKRPTALDARGRRKRATLRRKELPTPWREVYRKELEEYGEAALMLRGSRHKAELTQAQVAEALGISQHHISEMENGKRPIGKEMALRLGRLFKTDYRKFL
;
A
#
# COMPACT_ATOMS: atom_id res chain seq x y z
N MET A 1 -45.81 2.72 3.44
CA MET A 1 -45.69 2.44 4.89
C MET A 1 -44.70 1.30 5.07
N SER A 2 -43.41 1.57 5.28
CA SER A 2 -42.38 0.52 5.43
C SER A 2 -42.19 0.15 6.90
N ALA A 3 -42.46 -1.10 7.25
CA ALA A 3 -42.26 -1.63 8.58
C ALA A 3 -40.76 -1.77 8.89
N ARG A 4 -40.31 -1.07 9.94
CA ARG A 4 -38.95 -1.16 10.50
C ARG A 4 -38.87 -2.43 11.35
N THR A 5 -38.30 -3.51 10.83
CA THR A 5 -38.06 -4.74 11.59
C THR A 5 -36.97 -4.49 12.64
N LYS A 6 -37.36 -4.45 13.92
CA LYS A 6 -36.43 -4.39 15.05
C LYS A 6 -35.70 -5.73 15.16
N MET A 7 -34.37 -5.73 15.06
CA MET A 7 -33.53 -6.87 15.44
C MET A 7 -33.84 -7.31 16.90
N PRO A 8 -33.91 -8.62 17.20
CA PRO A 8 -34.09 -9.08 18.56
C PRO A 8 -32.82 -8.79 19.39
N PRO A 9 -32.93 -8.53 20.71
CA PRO A 9 -31.78 -8.23 21.53
C PRO A 9 -30.89 -9.47 21.64
N THR A 10 -29.64 -9.36 21.19
CA THR A 10 -28.62 -10.40 21.37
C THR A 10 -28.33 -10.53 22.86
N LYS A 11 -28.80 -11.62 23.49
CA LYS A 11 -28.39 -11.98 24.86
C LYS A 11 -26.87 -12.16 24.87
N ARG A 12 -26.15 -11.24 25.53
CA ARG A 12 -24.71 -11.38 25.76
C ARG A 12 -24.50 -12.54 26.74
N PRO A 13 -23.64 -13.53 26.46
CA PRO A 13 -23.35 -14.56 27.44
C PRO A 13 -22.53 -13.97 28.59
N THR A 14 -23.16 -13.74 29.75
CA THR A 14 -22.50 -13.30 30.99
C THR A 14 -21.94 -14.51 31.73
N ALA A 15 -20.90 -15.13 31.20
CA ALA A 15 -20.11 -16.09 31.97
C ALA A 15 -19.07 -15.32 32.81
N LEU A 16 -19.45 -14.94 34.03
CA LEU A 16 -18.56 -14.39 35.06
C LEU A 16 -17.82 -15.55 35.74
N ASP A 17 -16.55 -15.36 36.11
CA ASP A 17 -15.83 -16.34 36.93
C ASP A 17 -16.28 -16.28 38.41
N ALA A 18 -15.82 -17.23 39.24
CA ALA A 18 -16.16 -17.33 40.66
C ALA A 18 -15.76 -16.11 41.51
N ARG A 19 -15.04 -15.13 40.94
CA ARG A 19 -14.65 -13.85 41.58
C ARG A 19 -15.28 -12.64 40.89
N GLY A 20 -16.34 -12.84 40.09
CA GLY A 20 -17.07 -11.77 39.41
C GLY A 20 -16.26 -11.06 38.31
N ARG A 21 -15.10 -11.61 37.91
CA ARG A 21 -14.28 -11.04 36.84
C ARG A 21 -14.72 -11.64 35.51
N ARG A 22 -14.85 -10.79 34.50
CA ARG A 22 -15.02 -11.24 33.12
C ARG A 22 -13.81 -12.11 32.79
N LYS A 23 -14.02 -13.38 32.41
CA LYS A 23 -12.93 -14.18 31.82
C LYS A 23 -12.41 -13.38 30.62
N ARG A 24 -11.22 -12.78 30.74
CA ARG A 24 -10.54 -12.18 29.59
C ARG A 24 -10.31 -13.34 28.63
N ALA A 25 -11.12 -13.41 27.58
CA ALA A 25 -10.84 -14.27 26.45
C ALA A 25 -9.37 -14.03 26.10
N THR A 26 -8.56 -15.09 26.16
CA THR A 26 -7.19 -15.07 25.66
C THR A 26 -7.30 -14.78 24.18
N LEU A 27 -7.20 -13.49 23.82
CA LEU A 27 -7.25 -13.05 22.44
C LEU A 27 -6.06 -13.71 21.75
N ARG A 28 -6.31 -14.79 20.99
CA ARG A 28 -5.31 -15.50 20.19
C ARG A 28 -4.52 -14.42 19.45
N ARG A 29 -3.23 -14.29 19.77
CA ARG A 29 -2.33 -13.31 19.13
C ARG A 29 -2.36 -13.66 17.64
N LYS A 30 -3.17 -12.96 16.86
CA LYS A 30 -3.19 -13.13 15.41
C LYS A 30 -1.79 -12.72 14.96
N GLU A 31 -1.07 -13.66 14.35
CA GLU A 31 0.18 -13.36 13.66
C GLU A 31 -0.13 -12.21 12.68
N LEU A 32 0.56 -11.09 12.88
CA LEU A 32 0.38 -9.93 12.01
C LEU A 32 0.93 -10.30 10.63
N PRO A 33 0.27 -9.87 9.54
CA PRO A 33 0.82 -10.08 8.21
C PRO A 33 2.19 -9.40 8.10
N THR A 34 3.13 -10.07 7.44
CA THR A 34 4.47 -9.54 7.20
C THR A 34 4.37 -8.18 6.50
N PRO A 35 4.98 -7.11 7.05
CA PRO A 35 5.02 -5.82 6.39
C PRO A 35 5.66 -5.95 5.00
N TRP A 36 5.09 -5.28 4.00
CA TRP A 36 5.60 -5.40 2.62
C TRP A 36 7.09 -5.05 2.49
N ARG A 37 7.60 -4.12 3.30
CA ARG A 37 9.03 -3.75 3.34
C ARG A 37 9.94 -4.92 3.70
N GLU A 38 9.45 -5.83 4.52
CA GLU A 38 10.21 -7.02 4.90
C GLU A 38 10.18 -8.08 3.79
N VAL A 39 9.07 -8.17 3.05
CA VAL A 39 8.94 -9.02 1.87
C VAL A 39 9.91 -8.57 0.76
N TYR A 40 9.98 -7.27 0.50
CA TYR A 40 10.82 -6.68 -0.56
C TYR A 40 12.17 -6.14 -0.05
N ARG A 41 12.71 -6.73 1.02
CA ARG A 41 13.91 -6.20 1.69
C ARG A 41 15.09 -6.08 0.73
N LYS A 42 15.34 -7.12 -0.08
CA LYS A 42 16.49 -7.17 -1.00
C LYS A 42 16.33 -6.14 -2.11
N GLU A 43 15.14 -6.03 -2.66
CA GLU A 43 14.83 -5.09 -3.75
C GLU A 43 14.83 -3.64 -3.27
N LEU A 44 14.45 -3.38 -2.02
CA LEU A 44 14.56 -2.07 -1.39
C LEU A 44 16.03 -1.66 -1.22
N GLU A 45 16.90 -2.60 -0.85
CA GLU A 45 18.34 -2.37 -0.73
C GLU A 45 19.00 -2.16 -2.11
N GLU A 46 18.57 -2.91 -3.12
CA GLU A 46 19.16 -2.85 -4.47
C GLU A 46 18.67 -1.65 -5.29
N TYR A 47 17.37 -1.35 -5.29
CA TYR A 47 16.76 -0.35 -6.18
C TYR A 47 16.25 0.90 -5.46
N GLY A 48 15.98 0.79 -4.16
CA GLY A 48 15.35 1.86 -3.39
C GLY A 48 13.83 1.89 -3.50
N GLU A 49 13.21 2.52 -2.50
CA GLU A 49 11.75 2.56 -2.36
C GLU A 49 11.07 3.29 -3.52
N ALA A 50 11.60 4.46 -3.92
CA ALA A 50 11.03 5.25 -5.00
C ALA A 50 10.98 4.48 -6.34
N ALA A 51 12.02 3.67 -6.63
CA ALA A 51 12.09 2.83 -7.82
C ALA A 51 11.01 1.74 -7.80
N LEU A 52 10.83 1.08 -6.66
CA LEU A 52 9.77 0.07 -6.48
C LEU A 52 8.38 0.68 -6.57
N MET A 53 8.18 1.87 -6.00
CA MET A 53 6.91 2.59 -6.07
C MET A 53 6.57 3.00 -7.51
N LEU A 54 7.56 3.43 -8.30
CA LEU A 54 7.39 3.71 -9.72
C LEU A 54 6.99 2.44 -10.49
N ARG A 55 7.77 1.36 -10.34
CA ARG A 55 7.52 0.07 -10.99
C ARG A 55 6.13 -0.46 -10.64
N GLY A 56 5.78 -0.48 -9.36
CA GLY A 56 4.47 -0.91 -8.87
C GLY A 56 3.32 -0.05 -9.39
N SER A 57 3.49 1.28 -9.43
CA SER A 57 2.49 2.19 -9.99
C SER A 57 2.28 1.95 -11.49
N ARG A 58 3.37 1.73 -12.24
CA ARG A 58 3.32 1.40 -13.66
C ARG A 58 2.59 0.09 -13.93
N HIS A 59 2.92 -0.97 -13.19
CA HIS A 59 2.24 -2.27 -13.33
C HIS A 59 0.76 -2.17 -12.98
N LYS A 60 0.40 -1.42 -11.93
CA LYS A 60 -1.00 -1.18 -11.56
C LYS A 60 -1.78 -0.43 -12.64
N ALA A 61 -1.11 0.43 -13.40
CA ALA A 61 -1.69 1.17 -14.51
C ALA A 61 -1.60 0.42 -15.85
N GLU A 62 -1.06 -0.80 -15.87
CA GLU A 62 -0.84 -1.62 -17.08
C GLU A 62 -0.05 -0.90 -18.19
N LEU A 63 0.86 -0.01 -17.79
CA LEU A 63 1.69 0.75 -18.73
C LEU A 63 3.06 0.10 -18.93
N THR A 64 3.60 0.23 -20.14
CA THR A 64 5.01 -0.05 -20.45
C THR A 64 5.89 1.13 -20.05
N GLN A 65 7.20 0.90 -19.90
CA GLN A 65 8.15 2.00 -19.63
C GLN A 65 8.13 3.04 -20.75
N ALA A 66 7.95 2.61 -22.00
CA ALA A 66 7.84 3.50 -23.16
C ALA A 66 6.60 4.40 -23.07
N GLN A 67 5.44 3.86 -22.71
CA GLN A 67 4.20 4.64 -22.54
C GLN A 67 4.31 5.65 -21.39
N VAL A 68 4.95 5.28 -20.27
CA VAL A 68 5.21 6.23 -19.17
C VAL A 68 6.14 7.34 -19.65
N ALA A 69 7.18 6.99 -20.40
CA ALA A 69 8.14 7.96 -20.94
C ALA A 69 7.48 8.93 -21.93
N GLU A 70 6.64 8.43 -22.83
CA GLU A 70 5.84 9.21 -23.78
C GLU A 70 4.89 10.16 -23.05
N ALA A 71 4.12 9.67 -22.07
CA ALA A 71 3.21 10.50 -21.27
C ALA A 71 3.94 11.61 -20.50
N LEU A 72 5.22 11.40 -20.19
CA LEU A 72 6.09 12.36 -19.52
C LEU A 72 7.02 13.09 -20.50
N GLY A 73 6.92 12.91 -21.82
CA GLY A 73 7.82 13.57 -22.78
C GLY A 73 9.31 13.44 -22.44
N ILE A 74 9.74 12.29 -21.93
CA ILE A 74 11.14 11.97 -21.62
C ILE A 74 11.56 10.67 -22.33
N SER A 75 12.87 10.40 -22.36
CA SER A 75 13.37 9.14 -22.90
C SER A 75 12.94 7.94 -22.03
N GLN A 76 12.60 6.82 -22.66
CA GLN A 76 12.34 5.55 -21.96
C GLN A 76 13.55 5.10 -21.12
N HIS A 77 14.77 5.44 -21.54
CA HIS A 77 15.98 5.20 -20.76
C HIS A 77 15.90 5.81 -19.36
N HIS A 78 15.37 7.04 -19.23
CA HIS A 78 15.21 7.69 -17.92
C HIS A 78 14.25 6.91 -17.01
N ILE A 79 13.16 6.37 -17.55
CA ILE A 79 12.22 5.54 -16.77
C ILE A 79 12.91 4.26 -16.32
N SER A 80 13.69 3.62 -17.20
CA SER A 80 14.47 2.43 -16.84
C SER A 80 15.49 2.73 -15.74
N GLU A 81 16.24 3.84 -15.84
CA GLU A 81 17.18 4.23 -14.79
C GLU A 81 16.50 4.50 -13.45
N MET A 82 15.34 5.17 -13.47
CA MET A 82 14.54 5.43 -12.26
C MET A 82 13.98 4.14 -11.64
N GLU A 83 13.48 3.20 -12.45
CA GLU A 83 12.96 1.91 -11.98
C GLU A 83 14.05 0.94 -11.49
N ASN A 84 15.32 1.21 -11.83
CA ASN A 84 16.48 0.44 -11.37
C ASN A 84 17.29 1.17 -10.29
N GLY A 85 16.80 2.29 -9.75
CA GLY A 85 17.48 3.06 -8.71
C GLY A 85 18.75 3.79 -9.16
N LYS A 86 19.14 3.69 -10.45
CA LYS A 86 20.34 4.34 -11.00
C LYS A 86 20.19 5.86 -11.10
N ARG A 87 18.95 6.32 -11.37
CA ARG A 87 18.61 7.74 -11.41
C ARG A 87 17.65 8.07 -10.27
N PRO A 88 17.98 9.05 -9.39
CA PRO A 88 17.07 9.47 -8.34
C PRO A 88 15.85 10.20 -8.92
N ILE A 89 14.71 10.09 -8.24
CA ILE A 89 13.48 10.78 -8.61
C ILE A 89 13.41 12.10 -7.81
N GLY A 90 13.64 13.22 -8.50
CA GLY A 90 13.49 14.55 -7.90
C GLY A 90 12.03 14.97 -7.72
N LYS A 91 11.81 16.01 -6.91
CA LYS A 91 10.46 16.55 -6.59
C LYS A 91 9.62 16.88 -7.82
N GLU A 92 10.21 17.48 -8.85
CA GLU A 92 9.49 17.81 -10.09
C GLU A 92 9.00 16.54 -10.79
N MET A 93 9.87 15.53 -10.96
CA MET A 93 9.50 14.26 -11.56
C MET A 93 8.46 13.53 -10.72
N ALA A 94 8.63 13.50 -9.40
CA ALA A 94 7.66 12.93 -8.47
C ALA A 94 6.26 13.55 -8.64
N LEU A 95 6.17 14.88 -8.77
CA LEU A 95 4.89 15.57 -9.01
C LEU A 95 4.24 15.15 -10.33
N ARG A 96 5.04 14.98 -11.38
CA ARG A 96 4.55 14.53 -12.70
C ARG A 96 4.06 13.08 -12.64
N LEU A 97 4.80 12.20 -11.98
CA LEU A 97 4.42 10.81 -11.73
C LEU A 97 3.16 10.71 -10.86
N GLY A 98 3.04 11.54 -9.82
CA GLY A 98 1.86 11.62 -8.97
C GLY A 98 0.60 11.99 -9.75
N ARG A 99 0.71 12.93 -10.70
CA ARG A 99 -0.38 13.29 -11.62
C ARG A 99 -0.72 12.15 -12.58
N LEU A 100 0.29 11.53 -13.20
CA LEU A 100 0.11 10.42 -14.15
C LEU A 100 -0.60 9.23 -13.51
N PHE A 101 -0.14 8.81 -12.33
CA PHE A 101 -0.66 7.63 -11.62
C PHE A 101 -1.79 7.95 -10.62
N LYS A 102 -2.24 9.21 -10.55
CA LYS A 102 -3.30 9.68 -9.63
C LYS A 102 -3.02 9.26 -8.17
N THR A 103 -1.80 9.49 -7.71
CA THR A 103 -1.33 9.11 -6.36
C THR A 103 -0.52 10.25 -5.73
N ASP A 104 -0.33 10.19 -4.40
CA ASP A 104 0.54 11.15 -3.70
C ASP A 104 1.98 11.04 -4.23
N TYR A 105 2.53 12.18 -4.66
CA TYR A 105 3.88 12.27 -5.22
C TYR A 105 4.97 11.88 -4.21
N ARG A 106 4.70 12.01 -2.90
CA ARG A 106 5.67 11.68 -1.83
C ARG A 106 6.08 10.21 -1.82
N LYS A 107 5.31 9.34 -2.48
CA LYS A 107 5.65 7.93 -2.67
C LYS A 107 6.84 7.70 -3.61
N PHE A 108 7.22 8.72 -4.38
CA PHE A 108 8.36 8.66 -5.31
C PHE A 108 9.57 9.43 -4.81
N LEU A 109 9.64 9.75 -3.51
CA LEU A 109 10.74 10.46 -2.86
C LEU A 109 11.45 9.56 -1.85
#